data_AF-A0A150VCF5-F1
#
_entry.id   AF-A0A150VCF5-F1
#
_cell.length_a   1.000
_cell.length_b   1.000
_cell.length_c   1.000
_cell.angle_alpha   90.00
_cell.angle_beta   90.00
_cell.angle_gamma   90.00
#
_symmetry.space_group_name_H-M   'P 1'
#
loop_
_entity.id
_entity.type
_entity.pdbx_description
1 polymer ?
#
loop_
_entity_poly.entity_id
_entity_poly.type
_entity_poly.pdbx_seq_one_letter_code
_entity_poly.pdbx_strand_id
1 'polypeptide(L)'
;MLKQSAKSGLRTPAIIKELFDAKFRSSCMNRGPKSPIGLAISGGVDSMALASLSARFAGENDWSPELFGFIVDHKMRPESTEEALHVADELAKININPRILTLDWTSAGDPSKLDHIESAARRLRYQALGRACRDLSIRSLLVAHHIDDVAETVLIRLIHSFYGSGLRGILSERQIPECEGFYGVHESGRPCAHGESHMQTEAGGVRLLRPLLALQKAELLNYCREVGVSWFEDPTNRDPTLTTRNTVRFLQKRELLPVALRTPRLLMLAKRATEAEATAETLATEMFRKVPIRLDLSTGRATCKIRSSGLLENSLSTKEVNSVETCLRSWCSKFHILSIVFKQHV
;
A
#
# COMPACT_ATOMS: atom_id res chain seq x y z
N MET A 1 -46.00 -0.66 -13.99
CA MET A 1 -44.91 0.20 -13.48
C MET A 1 -43.65 -0.63 -13.23
N LEU A 2 -42.96 -1.03 -14.31
CA LEU A 2 -41.67 -1.69 -14.27
C LEU A 2 -40.64 -0.74 -14.90
N LYS A 3 -39.92 0.01 -14.07
CA LYS A 3 -38.66 0.66 -14.44
C LYS A 3 -37.55 0.01 -13.61
N GLN A 4 -37.13 -1.19 -14.04
CA GLN A 4 -35.78 -1.64 -13.70
C GLN A 4 -34.82 -0.94 -14.65
N SER A 5 -34.27 0.17 -14.14
CA SER A 5 -33.13 0.87 -14.69
C SER A 5 -31.95 -0.10 -14.85
N ALA A 6 -31.28 -0.03 -16.00
CA ALA A 6 -30.12 -0.80 -16.45
C ALA A 6 -29.28 -1.47 -15.34
N LYS A 7 -29.30 -2.82 -15.28
CA LYS A 7 -28.36 -3.61 -14.47
C LYS A 7 -26.95 -3.56 -15.11
N SER A 8 -26.16 -2.69 -14.53
CA SER A 8 -24.71 -2.47 -14.56
C SER A 8 -23.82 -3.63 -14.99
N GLY A 9 -22.82 -3.35 -15.84
CA GLY A 9 -21.71 -4.24 -16.21
C GLY A 9 -20.68 -4.46 -15.08
N LEU A 10 -21.13 -4.76 -13.87
CA LEU A 10 -20.28 -5.16 -12.74
C LEU A 10 -19.85 -6.62 -12.91
N ARG A 11 -18.62 -6.95 -12.48
CA ARG A 11 -18.14 -8.33 -12.48
C ARG A 11 -18.92 -9.18 -11.49
N THR A 12 -19.17 -10.44 -11.85
CA THR A 12 -19.79 -11.43 -10.96
C THR A 12 -18.83 -11.84 -9.84
N PRO A 13 -19.30 -12.40 -8.71
CA PRO A 13 -18.42 -12.90 -7.66
C PRO A 13 -17.38 -13.91 -8.12
N ALA A 14 -17.71 -14.73 -9.13
CA ALA A 14 -16.79 -15.69 -9.73
C ALA A 14 -15.59 -14.99 -10.39
N ILE A 15 -15.85 -13.95 -11.20
CA ILE A 15 -14.80 -13.16 -11.86
C ILE A 15 -13.98 -12.38 -10.82
N ILE A 16 -14.64 -11.81 -9.80
CA ILE A 16 -13.96 -11.12 -8.69
C ILE A 16 -12.98 -12.07 -8.00
N LYS A 17 -13.43 -13.29 -7.69
CA LYS A 17 -12.60 -14.33 -7.09
C LYS A 17 -11.42 -14.70 -7.99
N GLU A 18 -11.66 -14.95 -9.27
CA GLU A 18 -10.58 -15.30 -10.22
C GLU A 18 -9.47 -14.22 -10.27
N LEU A 19 -9.88 -12.95 -10.35
CA LEU A 19 -8.94 -11.82 -10.34
C LEU A 19 -8.17 -11.70 -9.03
N PHE A 20 -8.87 -11.92 -7.90
CA PHE A 20 -8.26 -11.94 -6.58
C PHE A 20 -7.24 -13.07 -6.47
N ASP A 21 -7.64 -14.30 -6.81
CA ASP A 21 -6.83 -15.51 -6.72
C ASP A 21 -5.54 -15.38 -7.53
N ALA A 22 -5.59 -14.80 -8.73
CA ALA A 22 -4.42 -14.55 -9.54
C ALA A 22 -3.40 -13.63 -8.84
N LYS A 23 -3.88 -12.56 -8.19
CA LYS A 23 -3.02 -11.61 -7.43
C LYS A 23 -2.55 -12.19 -6.10
N PHE A 24 -3.41 -12.90 -5.41
CA PHE A 24 -3.13 -13.52 -4.11
C PHE A 24 -2.12 -14.66 -4.27
N ARG A 25 -2.27 -15.52 -5.28
CA ARG A 25 -1.31 -16.60 -5.58
C ARG A 25 0.09 -16.07 -5.83
N SER A 26 0.23 -15.04 -6.68
CA SER A 26 1.53 -14.39 -6.92
C SER A 26 2.16 -13.85 -5.63
N SER A 27 1.34 -13.35 -4.70
CA SER A 27 1.77 -12.84 -3.40
C SER A 27 2.25 -13.95 -2.45
N CYS A 28 1.68 -15.16 -2.55
CA CYS A 28 2.03 -16.30 -1.70
C CYS A 28 3.25 -17.07 -2.22
N MET A 29 3.31 -17.34 -3.53
CA MET A 29 4.35 -18.21 -4.13
C MET A 29 5.76 -17.65 -3.97
N ASN A 30 5.93 -16.33 -3.96
CA ASN A 30 7.23 -15.68 -3.80
C ASN A 30 7.86 -15.87 -2.40
N ARG A 31 7.14 -16.44 -1.42
CA ARG A 31 7.60 -16.55 -0.03
C ARG A 31 7.74 -17.98 0.49
N GLY A 32 7.28 -18.96 -0.28
CA GLY A 32 7.25 -20.38 0.09
C GLY A 32 5.86 -20.84 0.56
N PRO A 33 5.50 -22.12 0.33
CA PRO A 33 4.21 -22.68 0.74
C PRO A 33 4.00 -22.52 2.26
N LYS A 34 2.75 -22.31 2.68
CA LYS A 34 2.34 -22.14 4.09
C LYS A 34 2.93 -20.92 4.84
N SER A 35 3.57 -19.97 4.15
CA SER A 35 4.06 -18.73 4.80
C SER A 35 2.88 -17.93 5.37
N PRO A 36 2.97 -17.40 6.61
CA PRO A 36 1.86 -16.69 7.23
C PRO A 36 1.59 -15.35 6.55
N ILE A 37 0.31 -15.00 6.43
CA ILE A 37 -0.16 -13.76 5.80
C ILE A 37 -1.01 -12.97 6.79
N GLY A 38 -0.70 -11.69 6.90
CA GLY A 38 -1.50 -10.73 7.67
C GLY A 38 -2.53 -10.05 6.79
N LEU A 39 -3.74 -9.83 7.31
CA LEU A 39 -4.80 -9.05 6.69
C LEU A 39 -5.15 -7.90 7.63
N ALA A 40 -5.08 -6.64 7.18
CA ALA A 40 -5.56 -5.52 7.98
C ALA A 40 -7.08 -5.36 7.80
N ILE A 41 -7.84 -5.65 8.86
CA ILE A 41 -9.29 -5.70 8.84
C ILE A 41 -9.86 -4.58 9.70
N SER A 42 -10.66 -3.70 9.09
CA SER A 42 -11.31 -2.58 9.80
C SER A 42 -12.77 -2.84 10.13
N GLY A 43 -13.32 -4.00 9.73
CA GLY A 43 -14.75 -4.33 9.84
C GLY A 43 -15.61 -3.77 8.71
N GLY A 44 -15.08 -2.87 7.88
CA GLY A 44 -15.78 -2.31 6.72
C GLY A 44 -15.88 -3.30 5.56
N VAL A 45 -16.84 -3.08 4.66
CA VAL A 45 -17.15 -3.98 3.54
C VAL A 45 -15.93 -4.39 2.71
N ASP A 46 -15.03 -3.45 2.40
CA ASP A 46 -13.86 -3.75 1.56
C ASP A 46 -12.92 -4.74 2.27
N SER A 47 -12.71 -4.52 3.58
CA SER A 47 -11.85 -5.39 4.39
C SER A 47 -12.48 -6.75 4.68
N MET A 48 -13.80 -6.80 4.84
CA MET A 48 -14.52 -8.07 5.00
C MET A 48 -14.58 -8.86 3.67
N ALA A 49 -14.66 -8.18 2.53
CA ALA A 49 -14.49 -8.80 1.22
C ALA A 49 -13.09 -9.41 1.06
N LEU A 50 -12.04 -8.66 1.44
CA LEU A 50 -10.66 -9.15 1.46
C LEU A 50 -10.52 -10.40 2.34
N ALA A 51 -11.09 -10.38 3.54
CA ALA A 51 -11.06 -11.51 4.46
C ALA A 51 -11.76 -12.74 3.87
N SER A 52 -12.99 -12.58 3.38
CA SER A 52 -13.78 -13.66 2.78
C SER A 52 -13.10 -14.27 1.55
N LEU A 53 -12.58 -13.45 0.64
CA LEU A 53 -11.84 -13.91 -0.53
C LEU A 53 -10.56 -14.68 -0.13
N SER A 54 -9.82 -14.18 0.86
CA SER A 54 -8.61 -14.84 1.37
C SER A 54 -8.92 -16.19 2.02
N ALA A 55 -9.96 -16.25 2.86
CA ALA A 55 -10.41 -17.47 3.53
C ALA A 55 -10.86 -18.55 2.51
N ARG A 56 -11.63 -18.15 1.50
CA ARG A 56 -12.06 -19.05 0.42
C ARG A 56 -10.87 -19.59 -0.38
N PHE A 57 -9.94 -18.72 -0.75
CA PHE A 57 -8.71 -19.16 -1.43
C PHE A 57 -7.94 -20.18 -0.57
N ALA A 58 -7.80 -19.91 0.73
CA ALA A 58 -7.08 -20.80 1.64
C ALA A 58 -7.77 -22.16 1.80
N GLY A 59 -9.10 -22.19 1.89
CA GLY A 59 -9.89 -23.42 1.99
C GLY A 59 -9.89 -24.29 0.72
N GLU A 60 -9.59 -23.71 -0.44
CA GLU A 60 -9.55 -24.42 -1.73
C GLU A 60 -8.14 -24.91 -2.12
N ASN A 61 -7.09 -24.58 -1.36
CA ASN A 61 -5.71 -24.88 -1.70
C ASN A 61 -4.95 -25.54 -0.53
N ASP A 62 -4.46 -26.77 -0.70
CA ASP A 62 -3.80 -27.55 0.37
C ASP A 62 -2.46 -26.97 0.89
N TRP A 63 -1.83 -26.10 0.09
CA TRP A 63 -0.58 -25.42 0.45
C TRP A 63 -0.83 -24.05 1.11
N SER A 64 -2.08 -23.74 1.45
CA SER A 64 -2.52 -22.40 1.82
C SER A 64 -1.77 -21.80 3.02
N PRO A 65 -1.61 -20.47 3.01
CA PRO A 65 -0.98 -19.74 4.10
C PRO A 65 -1.87 -19.74 5.36
N GLU A 66 -1.25 -19.73 6.54
CA GLU A 66 -1.96 -19.37 7.77
C GLU A 66 -2.36 -17.88 7.70
N LEU A 67 -3.65 -17.59 7.93
CA LEU A 67 -4.21 -16.24 7.81
C LEU A 67 -4.38 -15.61 9.19
N PHE A 68 -3.79 -14.43 9.38
CA PHE A 68 -3.93 -13.61 10.57
C PHE A 68 -4.72 -12.33 10.24
N GLY A 69 -5.83 -12.10 10.93
CA GLY A 69 -6.65 -10.91 10.79
C GLY A 69 -6.28 -9.87 11.85
N PHE A 70 -5.58 -8.81 11.47
CA PHE A 70 -5.23 -7.70 12.37
C PHE A 70 -6.33 -6.65 12.40
N ILE A 71 -6.92 -6.46 13.58
CA ILE A 71 -8.00 -5.51 13.84
C ILE A 71 -7.44 -4.44 14.74
N VAL A 72 -7.51 -3.18 14.34
CA VAL A 72 -6.89 -2.09 15.10
C VAL A 72 -7.96 -1.39 15.93
N ASP A 73 -7.88 -1.56 17.26
CA ASP A 73 -8.70 -0.83 18.20
C ASP A 73 -8.05 0.53 18.47
N HIS A 74 -8.65 1.57 17.90
CA HIS A 74 -8.13 2.93 17.98
C HIS A 74 -8.33 3.59 19.34
N LYS A 75 -9.23 3.07 20.20
CA LYS A 75 -9.62 3.65 21.50
C LYS A 75 -10.05 5.14 21.43
N MET A 76 -10.45 5.62 20.26
CA MET A 76 -10.89 7.02 20.08
C MET A 76 -12.35 7.23 20.49
N ARG A 77 -13.14 6.16 20.51
CA ARG A 77 -14.54 6.16 20.97
C ARG A 77 -14.83 4.93 21.83
N PRO A 78 -15.80 5.00 22.76
CA PRO A 78 -16.14 3.89 23.64
C PRO A 78 -16.50 2.59 22.89
N GLU A 79 -17.16 2.71 21.74
CA GLU A 79 -17.67 1.59 20.94
C GLU A 79 -16.56 0.89 20.12
N SER A 80 -15.37 1.50 20.00
CA SER A 80 -14.27 0.99 19.18
C SER A 80 -13.84 -0.43 19.58
N THR A 81 -13.85 -0.73 20.88
CA THR A 81 -13.47 -2.05 21.39
C THR A 81 -14.54 -3.10 21.11
N GLU A 82 -15.82 -2.76 21.26
CA GLU A 82 -16.93 -3.67 20.99
C GLU A 82 -16.97 -4.03 19.49
N GLU A 83 -16.78 -3.05 18.61
CA GLU A 83 -16.67 -3.30 17.18
C GLU A 83 -15.47 -4.19 16.84
N ALA A 84 -14.31 -3.96 17.46
CA ALA A 84 -13.13 -4.80 17.24
C ALA A 84 -13.36 -6.26 17.67
N LEU A 85 -14.08 -6.47 18.77
CA LEU A 85 -14.46 -7.81 19.23
C LEU A 85 -15.43 -8.49 18.26
N HIS A 86 -16.47 -7.80 17.82
CA HIS A 86 -17.41 -8.37 16.85
C HIS A 86 -16.74 -8.72 15.51
N VAL A 87 -15.82 -7.87 15.02
CA VAL A 87 -15.04 -8.19 13.82
C VAL A 87 -14.15 -9.42 14.05
N ALA A 88 -13.55 -9.56 15.24
CA ALA A 88 -12.77 -10.74 15.58
C ALA A 88 -13.62 -12.03 15.52
N ASP A 89 -14.85 -11.99 16.03
CA ASP A 89 -15.78 -13.11 15.98
C ASP A 89 -16.16 -13.48 14.54
N GLU A 90 -16.42 -12.50 13.67
CA GLU A 90 -16.69 -12.75 12.26
C GLU A 90 -15.50 -13.37 11.52
N LEU A 91 -14.27 -12.94 11.83
CA LEU A 91 -13.06 -13.54 11.25
C LEU A 91 -12.82 -14.98 11.70
N ALA A 92 -13.08 -15.27 12.99
CA ALA A 92 -12.95 -16.61 13.53
C ALA A 92 -13.90 -17.60 12.83
N LYS A 93 -15.13 -17.18 12.50
CA LYS A 93 -16.12 -18.00 11.77
C LYS A 93 -15.65 -18.44 10.37
N ILE A 94 -14.77 -17.67 9.75
CA ILE A 94 -14.21 -17.96 8.41
C ILE A 94 -12.77 -18.48 8.47
N ASN A 95 -12.34 -19.06 9.60
CA ASN A 95 -11.02 -19.66 9.80
C ASN A 95 -9.84 -18.69 9.63
N ILE A 96 -10.01 -17.42 9.99
CA ILE A 96 -8.93 -16.44 10.07
C ILE A 96 -8.61 -16.20 11.55
N ASN A 97 -7.33 -16.28 11.94
CA ASN A 97 -6.88 -16.07 13.31
C ASN A 97 -6.93 -14.57 13.67
N PRO A 98 -7.90 -14.09 14.49
CA PRO A 98 -8.05 -12.67 14.77
C PRO A 98 -7.04 -12.18 15.81
N ARG A 99 -6.50 -10.99 15.60
CA ARG A 99 -5.56 -10.32 16.49
C ARG A 99 -5.96 -8.85 16.63
N ILE A 100 -6.49 -8.51 17.81
CA ILE A 100 -6.83 -7.13 18.14
C ILE A 100 -5.55 -6.40 18.58
N LEU A 101 -5.25 -5.30 17.91
CA LEU A 101 -4.10 -4.44 18.14
C LEU A 101 -4.60 -3.12 18.71
N THR A 102 -4.56 -2.98 20.03
CA THR A 102 -4.94 -1.74 20.71
C THR A 102 -3.85 -0.69 20.53
N LEU A 103 -4.24 0.52 20.11
CA LEU A 103 -3.30 1.63 19.95
C LEU A 103 -2.92 2.22 21.30
N ASP A 104 -1.61 2.39 21.49
CA ASP A 104 -1.04 3.13 22.59
C ASP A 104 -0.76 4.57 22.15
N TRP A 105 -1.45 5.52 22.80
CA TRP A 105 -1.36 6.95 22.52
C TRP A 105 -0.33 7.68 23.39
N THR A 106 0.31 7.01 24.36
CA THR A 106 1.29 7.64 25.27
C THR A 106 2.37 8.43 24.54
N SER A 107 2.88 7.89 23.44
CA SER A 107 3.91 8.54 22.61
C SER A 107 3.40 9.66 21.69
N ALA A 108 2.09 9.77 21.47
CA ALA A 108 1.46 10.75 20.59
C ALA A 108 0.75 11.87 21.36
N GLY A 109 0.54 11.73 22.66
CA GLY A 109 -0.21 12.66 23.50
C GLY A 109 -1.71 12.32 23.56
N ASP A 110 -2.47 13.17 24.25
CA ASP A 110 -3.92 13.04 24.40
C ASP A 110 -4.62 13.21 23.04
N PRO A 111 -5.30 12.17 22.51
CA PRO A 111 -5.90 12.22 21.18
C PRO A 111 -6.87 13.39 21.01
N SER A 112 -7.58 13.76 22.09
CA SER A 112 -8.58 14.82 22.09
C SER A 112 -8.01 16.24 21.90
N LYS A 113 -6.68 16.39 22.01
CA LYS A 113 -5.97 17.68 21.96
C LYS A 113 -5.02 17.81 20.79
N LEU A 114 -5.04 16.87 19.84
CA LEU A 114 -4.12 16.84 18.71
C LEU A 114 -4.72 17.51 17.47
N ASP A 115 -4.05 18.55 16.97
CA ASP A 115 -4.40 19.23 15.71
C ASP A 115 -4.32 18.31 14.47
N HIS A 116 -3.60 17.19 14.57
CA HIS A 116 -3.38 16.22 13.48
C HIS A 116 -3.65 14.77 13.89
N ILE A 117 -4.74 14.56 14.63
CA ILE A 117 -5.12 13.25 15.18
C ILE A 117 -5.15 12.13 14.12
N GLU A 118 -5.64 12.39 12.90
CA GLU A 118 -5.72 11.38 11.84
C GLU A 118 -4.33 10.90 11.38
N SER A 119 -3.38 11.82 11.25
CA SER A 119 -2.01 11.49 10.87
C SER A 119 -1.31 10.70 11.96
N ALA A 120 -1.54 11.06 13.23
CA ALA A 120 -1.05 10.30 14.38
C ALA A 120 -1.67 8.89 14.45
N ALA A 121 -3.01 8.79 14.30
CA ALA A 121 -3.73 7.51 14.25
C ALA A 121 -3.22 6.61 13.12
N ARG A 122 -2.99 7.20 11.94
CA ARG A 122 -2.42 6.49 10.77
C ARG A 122 -1.04 5.92 11.09
N ARG A 123 -0.15 6.73 11.67
CA ARG A 123 1.20 6.31 12.05
C ARG A 123 1.17 5.19 13.08
N LEU A 124 0.45 5.37 14.19
CA LEU A 124 0.30 4.37 15.25
C LEU A 124 -0.30 3.07 14.72
N ARG A 125 -1.30 3.15 13.84
CA ARG A 125 -1.91 1.98 13.17
C ARG A 125 -0.89 1.18 12.37
N TYR A 126 -0.11 1.81 11.50
CA TYR A 126 0.87 1.08 10.70
C TYR A 126 2.02 0.53 11.54
N GLN A 127 2.45 1.26 12.57
CA GLN A 127 3.46 0.77 13.50
C GLN A 127 2.98 -0.44 14.30
N ALA A 128 1.72 -0.45 14.75
CA ALA A 128 1.11 -1.59 15.41
C ALA A 128 1.03 -2.81 14.47
N LEU A 129 0.57 -2.61 13.24
CA LEU A 129 0.56 -3.64 12.20
C LEU A 129 1.97 -4.19 11.92
N GLY A 130 2.96 -3.30 11.79
CA GLY A 130 4.35 -3.66 11.54
C GLY A 130 4.95 -4.51 12.65
N ARG A 131 4.75 -4.12 13.93
CA ARG A 131 5.17 -4.90 15.09
C ARG A 131 4.52 -6.28 15.11
N ALA A 132 3.20 -6.35 14.94
CA ALA A 132 2.48 -7.63 14.90
C ALA A 132 2.96 -8.54 13.76
N CYS A 133 3.24 -7.97 12.58
CA CYS A 133 3.82 -8.73 11.48
C CYS A 133 5.21 -9.29 11.81
N ARG A 134 6.09 -8.49 12.42
CA ARG A 134 7.41 -8.94 12.85
C ARG A 134 7.31 -10.08 13.86
N ASP A 135 6.49 -9.90 14.89
CA ASP A 135 6.38 -10.85 16.01
C ASP A 135 5.81 -12.21 15.54
N LEU A 136 4.94 -12.20 14.53
CA LEU A 136 4.38 -13.41 13.90
C LEU A 136 5.15 -13.87 12.66
N SER A 137 6.32 -13.29 12.37
CA SER A 137 7.14 -13.61 11.18
C SER A 137 6.40 -13.46 9.84
N ILE A 138 5.37 -12.63 9.79
CA ILE A 138 4.61 -12.30 8.60
C ILE A 138 5.39 -11.29 7.77
N ARG A 139 5.57 -11.61 6.49
CA ARG A 139 6.23 -10.70 5.55
C ARG A 139 5.27 -10.06 4.55
N SER A 140 4.05 -10.57 4.43
CA SER A 140 3.01 -10.05 3.53
C SER A 140 1.82 -9.57 4.35
N LEU A 141 1.56 -8.27 4.31
CA LEU A 141 0.39 -7.63 4.93
C LEU A 141 -0.55 -7.14 3.84
N LEU A 142 -1.77 -7.66 3.77
CA LEU A 142 -2.76 -7.26 2.79
C LEU A 142 -3.68 -6.18 3.37
N VAL A 143 -4.05 -5.22 2.53
CA VAL A 143 -5.02 -4.18 2.87
C VAL A 143 -6.05 -4.02 1.75
N ALA A 144 -7.27 -3.63 2.11
CA ALA A 144 -8.42 -3.64 1.22
C ALA A 144 -8.63 -2.36 0.41
N HIS A 145 -7.54 -1.79 -0.12
CA HIS A 145 -7.67 -0.65 -1.04
C HIS A 145 -8.17 -1.11 -2.41
N HIS A 146 -9.09 -0.35 -2.99
CA HIS A 146 -9.72 -0.61 -4.28
C HIS A 146 -9.45 0.52 -5.29
N ILE A 147 -9.95 0.38 -6.51
CA ILE A 147 -9.61 1.30 -7.62
C ILE A 147 -10.13 2.72 -7.37
N ASP A 148 -11.27 2.87 -6.69
CA ASP A 148 -11.82 4.18 -6.36
C ASP A 148 -10.90 4.93 -5.37
N ASP A 149 -10.24 4.23 -4.42
CA ASP A 149 -9.26 4.85 -3.51
C ASP A 149 -8.05 5.42 -4.28
N VAL A 150 -7.68 4.79 -5.40
CA VAL A 150 -6.63 5.31 -6.30
C VAL A 150 -7.07 6.66 -6.87
N ALA A 151 -8.28 6.73 -7.43
CA ALA A 151 -8.81 7.95 -8.02
C ALA A 151 -8.97 9.06 -6.97
N GLU A 152 -9.54 8.74 -5.80
CA GLU A 152 -9.65 9.68 -4.68
C GLU A 152 -8.27 10.23 -4.28
N THR A 153 -7.27 9.34 -4.13
CA THR A 153 -5.91 9.73 -3.75
C THR A 153 -5.27 10.62 -4.80
N VAL A 154 -5.46 10.34 -6.09
CA VAL A 154 -4.95 11.19 -7.17
C VAL A 154 -5.56 12.58 -7.11
N LEU A 155 -6.88 12.68 -6.93
CA LEU A 155 -7.55 13.98 -6.85
C LEU A 155 -7.13 14.78 -5.61
N ILE A 156 -7.08 14.14 -4.44
CA ILE A 156 -6.57 14.76 -3.21
C ILE A 156 -5.14 15.28 -3.43
N ARG A 157 -4.28 14.49 -4.08
CA ARG A 157 -2.91 14.91 -4.38
C ARG A 157 -2.84 16.07 -5.37
N LEU A 158 -3.74 16.15 -6.35
CA LEU A 158 -3.83 17.32 -7.22
C LEU A 158 -4.22 18.58 -6.43
N ILE A 159 -5.18 18.47 -5.50
CA ILE A 159 -5.60 19.59 -4.63
C ILE A 159 -4.43 20.09 -3.79
N HIS A 160 -3.58 19.18 -3.30
CA HIS A 160 -2.38 19.51 -2.52
C HIS A 160 -1.13 19.78 -3.37
N SER A 161 -1.28 20.10 -4.66
CA SER A 161 -0.18 20.49 -5.55
C SER A 161 0.95 19.45 -5.64
N PHE A 162 0.61 18.16 -5.59
CA PHE A 162 1.56 17.11 -5.93
C PHE A 162 1.67 16.94 -7.45
N TYR A 163 2.87 16.60 -7.92
CA TYR A 163 3.17 16.42 -9.34
C TYR A 163 3.98 15.13 -9.58
N GLY A 164 4.13 14.75 -10.85
CA GLY A 164 5.00 13.64 -11.27
C GLY A 164 4.72 12.34 -10.53
N SER A 165 5.74 11.79 -9.86
CA SER A 165 5.66 10.54 -9.12
C SER A 165 4.67 10.57 -7.95
N GLY A 166 4.32 11.76 -7.45
CA GLY A 166 3.25 11.95 -6.48
C GLY A 166 1.88 11.58 -7.04
N LEU A 167 1.67 11.67 -8.35
CA LEU A 167 0.36 11.37 -8.97
C LEU A 167 0.16 9.90 -9.34
N ARG A 168 1.08 9.00 -8.96
CA ARG A 168 0.93 7.53 -9.12
C ARG A 168 -0.25 6.92 -8.34
N GLY A 169 -0.92 7.71 -7.48
CA GLY A 169 -2.00 7.24 -6.63
C GLY A 169 -1.51 6.20 -5.61
N ILE A 170 -2.20 5.06 -5.56
CA ILE A 170 -1.90 3.94 -4.67
C ILE A 170 -1.28 2.80 -5.49
N LEU A 171 -0.09 2.33 -5.10
CA LEU A 171 0.61 1.21 -5.75
C LEU A 171 0.08 -0.14 -5.26
N SER A 172 0.10 -1.18 -6.11
CA SER A 172 -0.32 -2.55 -5.75
C SER A 172 0.50 -3.14 -4.61
N GLU A 173 1.77 -2.77 -4.53
CA GLU A 173 2.72 -3.24 -3.52
C GLU A 173 3.66 -2.11 -3.10
N ARG A 174 4.01 -2.07 -1.81
CA ARG A 174 5.07 -1.21 -1.26
C ARG A 174 5.57 -1.77 0.06
N GLN A 175 6.69 -1.23 0.57
CA GLN A 175 7.05 -1.41 1.99
C GLN A 175 5.97 -0.82 2.90
N ILE A 176 5.78 -1.44 4.07
CA ILE A 176 4.86 -0.94 5.09
C ILE A 176 5.26 0.50 5.48
N PRO A 177 4.36 1.49 5.34
CA PRO A 177 4.71 2.89 5.65
C PRO A 177 4.81 3.12 7.16
N GLU A 178 5.37 4.27 7.56
CA GLU A 178 5.38 4.77 8.95
C GLU A 178 6.18 3.89 9.93
N CYS A 179 7.02 2.99 9.41
CA CYS A 179 7.79 2.02 10.17
C CYS A 179 9.31 2.19 9.97
N GLU A 180 9.74 3.35 9.50
CA GLU A 180 11.15 3.65 9.28
C GLU A 180 11.96 3.44 10.57
N GLY A 181 13.08 2.71 10.47
CA GLY A 181 13.92 2.33 11.62
C GLY A 181 13.43 1.13 12.44
N PHE A 182 12.28 0.53 12.12
CA PHE A 182 11.80 -0.68 12.81
C PHE A 182 12.47 -1.92 12.22
N TYR A 183 13.40 -2.49 12.97
CA TYR A 183 14.14 -3.69 12.60
C TYR A 183 13.20 -4.87 12.27
N GLY A 184 13.40 -5.48 11.10
CA GLY A 184 12.59 -6.61 10.61
C GLY A 184 11.25 -6.19 9.99
N VAL A 185 10.95 -4.88 9.91
CA VAL A 185 9.65 -4.35 9.45
C VAL A 185 9.78 -3.52 8.19
N HIS A 186 10.57 -2.44 8.19
CA HIS A 186 10.72 -1.56 7.04
C HIS A 186 12.16 -1.61 6.52
N GLU A 187 12.32 -2.07 5.27
CA GLU A 187 13.62 -2.14 4.56
C GLU A 187 14.75 -2.83 5.36
N SER A 188 14.42 -3.51 6.46
CA SER A 188 15.28 -4.31 7.32
C SER A 188 14.67 -5.70 7.38
N GLY A 189 15.45 -6.69 6.92
CA GLY A 189 15.02 -8.06 6.73
C GLY A 189 15.58 -8.97 7.80
N ARG A 190 15.43 -10.29 7.58
CA ARG A 190 16.24 -11.24 8.35
C ARG A 190 17.64 -11.31 7.74
N PRO A 191 18.68 -11.50 8.56
CA PRO A 191 19.99 -11.87 8.05
C PRO A 191 19.86 -13.14 7.22
N CYS A 192 20.39 -13.13 6.01
CA CYS A 192 20.46 -14.28 5.13
C CYS A 192 21.89 -14.38 4.57
N ALA A 193 22.38 -15.61 4.46
CA ALA A 193 23.62 -15.89 3.74
C ALA A 193 23.24 -16.19 2.28
N HIS A 194 23.77 -15.42 1.32
CA HIS A 194 23.68 -15.74 -0.09
C HIS A 194 25.00 -16.40 -0.53
N GLY A 195 24.97 -17.70 -0.84
CA GLY A 195 26.14 -18.47 -1.30
C GLY A 195 27.15 -18.80 -0.18
N GLU A 196 28.39 -19.11 -0.55
CA GLU A 196 29.53 -19.37 0.37
C GLU A 196 30.07 -18.08 1.05
N SER A 197 29.30 -16.99 1.03
CA SER A 197 29.71 -15.74 1.67
C SER A 197 29.49 -15.80 3.19
N HIS A 198 30.55 -15.53 3.95
CA HIS A 198 30.48 -15.35 5.40
C HIS A 198 29.77 -14.05 5.84
N MET A 199 29.36 -13.19 4.89
CA MET A 199 28.70 -11.92 5.19
C MET A 199 27.18 -12.10 5.14
N GLN A 200 26.52 -11.93 6.29
CA GLN A 200 25.07 -11.91 6.36
C GLN A 200 24.55 -10.62 5.73
N THR A 201 23.68 -10.74 4.73
CA THR A 201 22.95 -9.61 4.16
C THR A 201 21.52 -9.61 4.68
N GLU A 202 20.97 -8.44 4.94
CA GLU A 202 19.54 -8.34 5.26
C GLU A 202 18.73 -8.26 3.99
N ALA A 203 17.88 -9.26 3.77
CA ALA A 203 16.89 -9.23 2.69
C ALA A 203 15.50 -9.26 3.31
N GLY A 204 14.72 -8.19 3.13
CA GLY A 204 13.29 -8.23 3.45
C GLY A 204 12.71 -6.99 4.10
N GLY A 205 11.76 -7.24 5.00
CA GLY A 205 10.76 -6.29 5.48
C GLY A 205 9.34 -6.75 5.15
N VAL A 206 8.37 -6.15 5.81
CA VAL A 206 6.94 -6.39 5.62
C VAL A 206 6.49 -5.62 4.38
N ARG A 207 6.04 -6.37 3.38
CA ARG A 207 5.46 -5.83 2.15
C ARG A 207 3.96 -5.70 2.33
N LEU A 208 3.46 -4.51 2.04
CA LEU A 208 2.05 -4.19 2.05
C LEU A 208 1.47 -4.36 0.65
N LEU A 209 0.48 -5.25 0.53
CA LEU A 209 -0.13 -5.72 -0.71
C LEU A 209 -1.59 -5.30 -0.82
N ARG A 210 -2.06 -5.02 -2.04
CA ARG A 210 -3.42 -4.56 -2.33
C ARG A 210 -4.04 -5.39 -3.46
N PRO A 211 -4.47 -6.63 -3.19
CA PRO A 211 -5.03 -7.50 -4.22
C PRO A 211 -6.36 -6.97 -4.82
N LEU A 212 -7.11 -6.16 -4.06
CA LEU A 212 -8.40 -5.60 -4.50
C LEU A 212 -8.26 -4.32 -5.35
N LEU A 213 -7.04 -3.85 -5.65
CA LEU A 213 -6.81 -2.54 -6.28
C LEU A 213 -7.45 -2.40 -7.67
N ALA A 214 -7.70 -3.52 -8.36
CA ALA A 214 -8.34 -3.54 -9.67
C ALA A 214 -9.88 -3.63 -9.62
N LEU A 215 -10.45 -3.75 -8.42
CA LEU A 215 -11.90 -3.89 -8.19
C LEU A 215 -12.50 -2.55 -7.79
N GLN A 216 -13.78 -2.37 -8.06
CA GLN A 216 -14.57 -1.21 -7.65
C GLN A 216 -15.28 -1.48 -6.32
N LYS A 217 -15.54 -0.43 -5.55
CA LYS A 217 -16.35 -0.51 -4.32
C LYS A 217 -17.70 -1.19 -4.57
N ALA A 218 -18.37 -0.86 -5.67
CA ALA A 218 -19.68 -1.43 -6.02
C ALA A 218 -19.61 -2.96 -6.22
N GLU A 219 -18.49 -3.47 -6.75
CA GLU A 219 -18.26 -4.89 -6.97
C GLU A 219 -18.02 -5.62 -5.64
N LEU A 220 -17.25 -5.01 -4.73
CA LEU A 220 -17.01 -5.56 -3.39
C LEU A 220 -18.32 -5.61 -2.57
N LEU A 221 -19.13 -4.56 -2.64
CA LEU A 221 -20.47 -4.53 -2.04
C LEU A 221 -21.37 -5.63 -2.60
N ASN A 222 -21.39 -5.81 -3.93
CA ASN A 222 -22.19 -6.85 -4.56
C ASN A 222 -21.71 -8.26 -4.15
N TYR A 223 -20.39 -8.47 -4.15
CA TYR A 223 -19.77 -9.71 -3.69
C TYR A 223 -20.19 -10.05 -2.25
N CYS A 224 -20.05 -9.11 -1.31
CA CYS A 224 -20.39 -9.35 0.09
C CYS A 224 -21.87 -9.68 0.27
N ARG A 225 -22.77 -9.02 -0.47
CA ARG A 225 -24.21 -9.33 -0.43
C ARG A 225 -24.54 -10.71 -0.97
N GLU A 226 -23.95 -11.09 -2.11
CA GLU A 226 -24.22 -12.39 -2.74
C GLU A 226 -23.64 -13.55 -1.94
N VAL A 227 -22.50 -13.35 -1.28
CA VAL A 227 -21.83 -14.38 -0.46
C VAL A 227 -22.33 -14.39 1.00
N GLY A 228 -23.10 -13.39 1.42
CA GLY A 228 -23.62 -13.29 2.78
C GLY A 228 -22.57 -12.92 3.83
N VAL A 229 -21.57 -12.11 3.44
CA VAL A 229 -20.54 -11.60 4.36
C VAL A 229 -21.12 -10.47 5.21
N SER A 230 -20.99 -10.54 6.52
CA SER A 230 -21.34 -9.45 7.43
C SER A 230 -20.26 -8.36 7.43
N TRP A 231 -20.67 -7.08 7.49
CA TRP A 231 -19.75 -5.97 7.69
C TRP A 231 -20.39 -4.85 8.51
N PHE A 232 -19.53 -4.00 9.07
CA PHE A 232 -19.91 -2.80 9.80
C PHE A 232 -19.77 -1.57 8.89
N GLU A 233 -20.73 -0.65 9.00
CA GLU A 233 -20.63 0.66 8.35
C GLU A 233 -20.47 1.74 9.42
N ASP A 234 -19.28 2.33 9.48
CA ASP A 234 -19.03 3.48 10.34
C ASP A 234 -19.86 4.70 9.86
N PRO A 235 -20.73 5.28 10.72
CA PRO A 235 -21.58 6.43 10.38
C PRO A 235 -20.79 7.65 9.91
N THR A 236 -19.57 7.86 10.41
CA THR A 236 -18.74 9.03 10.09
C THR A 236 -18.29 9.05 8.63
N ASN A 237 -18.27 7.89 7.96
CA ASN A 237 -17.96 7.79 6.53
C ASN A 237 -19.01 8.46 5.62
N ARG A 238 -20.18 8.82 6.17
CA ARG A 238 -21.28 9.44 5.41
C ARG A 238 -21.24 10.96 5.42
N ASP A 239 -20.49 11.57 6.34
CA ASP A 239 -20.39 13.03 6.44
C ASP A 239 -19.37 13.56 5.42
N PRO A 240 -19.81 14.29 4.36
CA PRO A 240 -18.92 14.83 3.34
C PRO A 240 -18.10 16.02 3.83
N THR A 241 -18.42 16.62 4.98
CA THR A 241 -17.74 17.81 5.52
C THR A 241 -16.59 17.46 6.47
N LEU A 242 -16.58 16.21 6.97
CA LEU A 242 -15.65 15.78 8.00
C LEU A 242 -14.19 15.70 7.50
N THR A 243 -13.98 15.17 6.29
CA THR A 243 -12.63 14.99 5.73
C THR A 243 -12.60 15.31 4.24
N THR A 244 -11.46 15.77 3.73
CA THR A 244 -11.24 15.98 2.28
C THR A 244 -11.53 14.72 1.47
N ARG A 245 -11.21 13.54 2.02
CA ARG A 245 -11.51 12.26 1.36
C ARG A 245 -13.01 11.99 1.30
N ASN A 246 -13.76 12.25 2.36
CA ASN A 246 -15.22 12.09 2.34
C ASN A 246 -15.86 13.07 1.34
N THR A 247 -15.38 14.32 1.28
CA THR A 247 -15.83 15.29 0.26
C THR A 247 -15.59 14.76 -1.15
N VAL A 248 -14.36 14.31 -1.44
CA VAL A 248 -14.00 13.77 -2.76
C VAL A 248 -14.84 12.54 -3.12
N ARG A 249 -15.06 11.63 -2.18
CA ARG A 249 -15.96 10.47 -2.33
C ARG A 249 -17.38 10.89 -2.67
N PHE A 250 -17.91 11.85 -1.93
CA PHE A 250 -19.26 12.38 -2.15
C PHE A 250 -19.40 13.00 -3.55
N LEU A 251 -18.45 13.85 -3.95
CA LEU A 251 -18.44 14.50 -5.26
C LEU A 251 -18.35 13.50 -6.42
N GLN A 252 -17.50 12.47 -6.31
CA GLN A 252 -17.40 11.41 -7.31
C GLN A 252 -18.69 10.58 -7.39
N LYS A 253 -19.21 10.12 -6.25
CA LYS A 253 -20.40 9.25 -6.18
C LYS A 253 -21.66 9.94 -6.72
N ARG A 254 -21.78 11.25 -6.52
CA ARG A 254 -22.91 12.07 -7.02
C ARG A 254 -22.66 12.61 -8.44
N GLU A 255 -21.55 12.24 -9.08
CA GLU A 255 -21.14 12.71 -10.40
C GLU A 255 -21.08 14.25 -10.55
N LEU A 256 -20.83 14.96 -9.45
CA LEU A 256 -20.80 16.43 -9.41
C LEU A 256 -19.52 17.00 -10.03
N LEU A 257 -18.50 16.17 -10.23
CA LEU A 257 -17.26 16.58 -10.89
C LEU A 257 -17.40 16.64 -12.42
N PRO A 258 -16.80 17.65 -13.08
CA PRO A 258 -16.67 17.68 -14.54
C PRO A 258 -16.00 16.40 -15.06
N VAL A 259 -16.34 16.00 -16.29
CA VAL A 259 -15.85 14.75 -16.92
C VAL A 259 -14.33 14.60 -16.84
N ALA A 260 -13.59 15.72 -16.93
CA ALA A 260 -12.13 15.75 -16.85
C ALA A 260 -11.56 15.29 -15.50
N LEU A 261 -12.33 15.42 -14.41
CA LEU A 261 -11.92 15.10 -13.03
C LEU A 261 -12.62 13.85 -12.48
N ARG A 262 -13.32 13.09 -13.32
CA ARG A 262 -13.97 11.83 -12.92
C ARG A 262 -12.96 10.68 -12.88
N THR A 263 -13.34 9.61 -12.17
CA THR A 263 -12.54 8.40 -11.92
C THR A 263 -11.76 7.91 -13.14
N PRO A 264 -12.33 7.74 -14.36
CA PRO A 264 -11.57 7.21 -15.50
C PRO A 264 -10.37 8.07 -15.91
N ARG A 265 -10.50 9.41 -15.81
CA ARG A 265 -9.42 10.34 -16.17
C ARG A 265 -8.35 10.38 -15.10
N LEU A 266 -8.74 10.33 -13.83
CA LEU A 266 -7.82 10.26 -12.69
C LEU A 266 -6.99 8.96 -12.71
N LEU A 267 -7.62 7.83 -13.04
CA LEU A 267 -6.92 6.55 -13.20
C LEU A 267 -5.95 6.56 -14.39
N MET A 268 -6.36 7.15 -15.52
CA MET A 268 -5.47 7.32 -16.68
C MET A 268 -4.24 8.18 -16.34
N LEU A 269 -4.42 9.23 -15.53
CA LEU A 269 -3.31 10.05 -15.03
C LEU A 269 -2.38 9.24 -14.12
N ALA A 270 -2.93 8.47 -13.18
CA ALA A 270 -2.13 7.61 -12.30
C ALA A 270 -1.32 6.56 -13.07
N LYS A 271 -1.94 5.94 -14.09
CA LYS A 271 -1.27 4.99 -14.98
C LYS A 271 -0.08 5.64 -15.69
N ARG A 272 -0.30 6.79 -16.35
CA ARG A 272 0.78 7.54 -17.04
C ARG A 272 1.89 7.96 -16.09
N ALA A 273 1.55 8.42 -14.88
CA ALA A 273 2.54 8.78 -13.87
C ALA A 273 3.36 7.56 -13.40
N THR A 274 2.72 6.39 -13.31
CA THR A 274 3.39 5.14 -12.92
C THR A 274 4.32 4.65 -14.03
N GLU A 275 3.88 4.69 -15.28
CA GLU A 275 4.69 4.33 -16.45
C GLU A 275 5.90 5.27 -16.59
N ALA A 276 5.69 6.58 -16.45
CA ALA A 276 6.77 7.56 -16.52
C ALA A 276 7.83 7.34 -15.42
N GLU A 277 7.41 7.03 -14.20
CA GLU A 277 8.36 6.72 -13.12
C GLU A 277 9.08 5.39 -13.39
N ALA A 278 8.39 4.34 -13.83
CA ALA A 278 9.02 3.04 -14.08
C ALA A 278 10.13 3.15 -15.15
N THR A 279 9.91 3.97 -16.19
CA THR A 279 10.95 4.29 -17.17
C THR A 279 12.14 5.00 -16.51
N ALA A 280 11.88 6.00 -15.67
CA ALA A 280 12.93 6.74 -14.97
C ALA A 280 13.73 5.84 -13.99
N GLU A 281 13.08 4.97 -13.23
CA GLU A 281 13.72 3.99 -12.33
C GLU A 281 14.56 2.97 -13.11
N THR A 282 14.09 2.52 -14.28
CA THR A 282 14.83 1.58 -15.13
C THR A 282 16.13 2.21 -15.63
N LEU A 283 16.04 3.42 -16.20
CA LEU A 283 17.21 4.18 -16.65
C LEU A 283 18.18 4.49 -15.50
N ALA A 284 17.65 4.91 -14.34
CA ALA A 284 18.44 5.14 -13.14
C ALA A 284 19.20 3.86 -12.70
N THR A 285 18.55 2.70 -12.76
CA THR A 285 19.15 1.40 -12.42
C THR A 285 20.30 1.07 -13.36
N GLU A 286 20.08 1.18 -14.67
CA GLU A 286 21.09 0.88 -15.69
C GLU A 286 22.31 1.80 -15.58
N MET A 287 22.09 3.07 -15.30
CA MET A 287 23.17 4.02 -15.03
C MET A 287 23.92 3.66 -13.77
N PHE A 288 23.21 3.44 -12.66
CA PHE A 288 23.83 3.16 -11.37
C PHE A 288 24.73 1.92 -11.44
N ARG A 289 24.29 0.87 -12.15
CA ARG A 289 25.09 -0.36 -12.37
C ARG A 289 26.41 -0.12 -13.11
N LYS A 290 26.51 0.91 -13.94
CA LYS A 290 27.72 1.25 -14.72
C LYS A 290 28.65 2.20 -13.97
N VAL A 291 28.19 2.80 -12.86
CA VAL A 291 28.98 3.80 -12.13
C VAL A 291 29.94 3.12 -11.18
N PRO A 292 31.26 3.36 -11.27
CA PRO A 292 32.21 2.82 -10.32
C PRO A 292 31.97 3.41 -8.93
N ILE A 293 31.73 2.53 -7.96
CA ILE A 293 31.59 2.90 -6.55
C ILE A 293 32.96 2.79 -5.90
N ARG A 294 33.44 3.88 -5.29
CA ARG A 294 34.67 3.89 -4.50
C ARG A 294 34.30 3.77 -3.02
N LEU A 295 34.81 2.73 -2.38
CA LEU A 295 34.66 2.49 -0.96
C LEU A 295 35.93 2.92 -0.23
N ASP A 296 35.80 3.86 0.70
CA ASP A 296 36.83 4.20 1.66
C ASP A 296 36.51 3.50 2.99
N LEU A 297 37.24 2.42 3.26
CA LEU A 297 37.04 1.58 4.44
C LEU A 297 37.49 2.28 5.73
N SER A 298 38.39 3.26 5.65
CA SER A 298 38.88 3.99 6.83
C SER A 298 37.84 4.95 7.39
N THR A 299 37.02 5.52 6.50
CA THR A 299 35.94 6.46 6.87
C THR A 299 34.55 5.82 6.78
N GLY A 300 34.44 4.58 6.29
CA GLY A 300 33.17 3.91 6.03
C GLY A 300 32.35 4.56 4.91
N ARG A 301 32.98 5.28 3.99
CA ARG A 301 32.29 6.09 2.96
C ARG A 301 32.23 5.39 1.62
N ALA A 302 31.05 5.36 1.01
CA ALA A 302 30.87 5.04 -0.40
C ALA A 302 30.68 6.32 -1.21
N THR A 303 31.44 6.48 -2.29
CA THR A 303 31.30 7.60 -3.22
C THR A 303 31.08 7.10 -4.64
N CYS A 304 30.10 7.66 -5.33
CA CYS A 304 29.84 7.38 -6.75
C CYS A 304 29.67 8.71 -7.49
N LYS A 305 30.17 8.79 -8.72
CA LYS A 305 30.08 10.00 -9.54
C LYS A 305 29.31 9.70 -10.80
N ILE A 306 28.07 10.20 -10.85
CA ILE A 306 27.18 10.04 -11.99
C ILE A 306 27.32 11.28 -12.85
N ARG A 307 27.80 11.12 -14.09
CA ARG A 307 27.86 12.22 -15.06
C ARG A 307 26.52 12.33 -15.76
N SER A 308 25.83 13.45 -15.61
CA SER A 308 24.59 13.74 -16.31
C SER A 308 24.79 13.89 -17.83
N SER A 309 26.02 14.10 -18.31
CA SER A 309 26.33 14.12 -19.74
C SER A 309 26.06 12.76 -20.43
N GLY A 310 26.22 11.63 -19.73
CA GLY A 310 25.87 10.30 -20.25
C GLY A 310 24.35 10.06 -20.39
N LEU A 311 23.50 10.94 -19.81
CA LEU A 311 22.05 10.91 -20.02
C LEU A 311 21.65 11.58 -21.34
N LEU A 312 22.42 12.57 -21.80
CA LEU A 312 22.16 13.32 -23.03
C LEU A 312 22.54 12.51 -24.29
N GLU A 313 23.54 11.61 -24.18
CA GLU A 313 23.92 10.69 -25.26
C GLU A 313 22.78 9.71 -25.65
N ASN A 314 21.81 9.48 -24.76
CA ASN A 314 20.64 8.62 -25.00
C ASN A 314 19.43 9.34 -25.63
N SER A 315 19.59 10.59 -26.12
CA SER A 315 18.48 11.39 -26.69
C SER A 315 17.31 11.65 -25.72
N LEU A 316 17.57 11.68 -24.41
CA LEU A 316 16.53 11.90 -23.40
C LEU A 316 16.11 13.39 -23.34
N SER A 317 14.83 13.64 -23.15
CA SER A 317 14.30 15.00 -22.90
C SER A 317 14.74 15.52 -21.53
N THR A 318 14.77 16.84 -21.35
CA THR A 318 15.08 17.50 -20.07
C THR A 318 14.23 16.99 -18.91
N LYS A 319 12.96 16.64 -19.19
CA LYS A 319 12.04 16.11 -18.19
C LYS A 319 12.44 14.71 -17.73
N GLU A 320 12.88 13.86 -18.64
CA GLU A 320 13.33 12.49 -18.33
C GLU A 320 14.63 12.53 -17.52
N VAL A 321 15.56 13.41 -17.89
CA VAL A 321 16.80 13.64 -17.13
C VAL A 321 16.49 14.02 -15.67
N ASN A 322 15.58 14.97 -15.45
CA ASN A 322 15.19 15.40 -14.10
C ASN A 322 14.53 14.26 -13.29
N SER A 323 13.71 13.43 -13.92
CA SER A 323 13.09 12.27 -13.26
C SER A 323 14.14 11.23 -12.84
N VAL A 324 15.11 10.93 -13.72
CA VAL A 324 16.21 10.00 -13.41
C VAL A 324 17.07 10.56 -12.28
N GLU A 325 17.40 11.84 -12.32
CA GLU A 325 18.17 12.51 -11.25
C GLU A 325 17.44 12.43 -9.91
N THR A 326 16.13 12.64 -9.90
CA THR A 326 15.29 12.53 -8.69
C THR A 326 15.34 11.10 -8.12
N CYS A 327 15.26 10.08 -8.98
CA CYS A 327 15.38 8.67 -8.57
C CYS A 327 16.75 8.39 -7.92
N LEU A 328 17.83 8.81 -8.58
CA LEU A 328 19.20 8.60 -8.09
C LEU A 328 19.47 9.32 -6.76
N ARG A 329 18.98 10.56 -6.60
CA ARG A 329 19.08 11.32 -5.34
C ARG A 329 18.32 10.63 -4.21
N SER A 330 17.12 10.13 -4.49
CA SER A 330 16.30 9.36 -3.54
C SER A 330 17.04 8.12 -3.04
N TRP A 331 17.66 7.34 -3.94
CA TRP A 331 18.43 6.15 -3.55
C TRP A 331 19.64 6.50 -2.70
N CYS A 332 20.41 7.52 -3.07
CA CYS A 332 21.61 7.88 -2.32
C CYS A 332 21.29 8.36 -0.90
N SER A 333 20.16 9.03 -0.70
CA SER A 333 19.63 9.36 0.63
C SER A 333 19.40 8.10 1.48
N LYS A 334 18.83 7.03 0.88
CA LYS A 334 18.60 5.75 1.56
C LYS A 334 19.90 4.99 1.91
N PHE A 335 20.94 5.10 1.08
CA PHE A 335 22.22 4.44 1.31
C PHE A 335 23.19 5.24 2.20
N HIS A 336 22.77 6.37 2.77
CA HIS A 336 23.65 7.30 3.48
C HIS A 336 24.91 7.69 2.67
N ILE A 337 24.78 7.78 1.34
CA ILE A 337 25.86 8.22 0.45
C ILE A 337 26.02 9.73 0.63
N LEU A 338 27.09 10.13 1.32
CA LEU A 338 27.32 11.51 1.80
C LEU A 338 27.53 12.56 0.70
N SER A 339 27.85 12.18 -0.54
CA SER A 339 28.00 13.15 -1.64
C SER A 339 27.80 12.53 -3.02
N ILE A 340 26.93 13.15 -3.84
CA ILE A 340 26.91 12.99 -5.29
C ILE A 340 27.26 14.33 -5.91
N VAL A 341 28.32 14.38 -6.71
CA VAL A 341 28.68 15.59 -7.47
C VAL A 341 28.10 15.48 -8.88
N PHE A 342 26.90 16.02 -9.08
CA PHE A 342 26.36 16.28 -10.41
C PHE A 342 27.10 17.50 -10.99
N LYS A 343 28.04 17.27 -11.92
CA LYS A 343 28.60 18.38 -12.72
C LYS A 343 27.75 18.52 -13.98
N GLN A 344 26.82 19.48 -13.99
CA GLN A 344 26.37 20.08 -15.24
C GLN A 344 27.52 20.98 -15.72
N HIS A 345 28.02 20.76 -16.94
CA HIS A 345 28.82 21.78 -17.60
C HIS A 345 27.85 22.82 -18.18
N VAL A 346 28.09 24.09 -17.85
CA VAL A 346 27.65 25.25 -18.63
C VAL A 346 28.34 25.21 -19.98
#